data_AF-A0A558NPS0-F1
#
_entry.id   AF-A0A558NPS0-F1
#
_cell.length_a   1.000
_cell.length_b   1.000
_cell.length_c   1.000
_cell.angle_alpha   90.00
_cell.angle_beta   90.00
_cell.angle_gamma   90.00
#
_symmetry.space_group_name_H-M   'P 1'
#
loop_
_entity.id
_entity.type
_entity.pdbx_description
1 polymer ?
#
loop_
_entity_poly.entity_id
_entity_poly.type
_entity_poly.pdbx_seq_one_letter_code
_entity_poly.pdbx_strand_id
1 'polypeptide(L)'
;MESSLCRRIAGTSLLSFGLLLSACGEKAQNDMVAAQAPETTSSSVTSGTCSGTYPSYWQDPAAKFSNMWKGQEISNVPPADWQSPVFRISDKYPRQPVDDRAAQPWRDARFDALFRTDTPAAQKKQLAYDYSWLVMKYIQDGNVNRPGVEDWDVCNNNVRPWYSIPFQTYDAMSGREFTHGLTREAPVTFSTPQGAINTTMWAVGFFNATAAYTLGTVWQADGTAKIPAKDVSFDEGAVVGKPLFNTSTPEQLPVLANQPAWNANISDPSFCKCTPAKGNECTLIEESQQCPRSTTEWNDVRLLQFDFAVKDSRAPGTQWVFGTFVADGQRKAKEADPWLRISLLGVMWGNDTPPDGKLAHNYPLDVKKNGFMEEVIFWDTVNELNKYGGANPMQHMGHLGCNYRLNGPADNANSSCMSCHGTASVPDSNFDTPPLLSQFSGITKECVTPDPENPLVGVDRSGSKATVNNGVSFANIDSIYFANVPAAAPFNMTVETDNGPVNVMGNGVPDYASGRKSWISLDYSLQLSISLTQWMQWQENSDDPALERINFKELRRGVKEN
;
A
#
# COMPACT_ATOMS: atom_id res chain seq x y z
N MET A 1 16.49 36.31 44.90
CA MET A 1 16.47 37.05 46.18
C MET A 1 15.09 37.66 46.32
N GLU A 2 14.43 37.33 47.43
CA GLU A 2 13.39 38.07 48.17
C GLU A 2 12.23 38.76 47.41
N SER A 3 10.99 38.79 47.91
CA SER A 3 10.30 38.09 48.98
C SER A 3 8.81 38.48 48.86
N SER A 4 7.96 37.55 49.29
CA SER A 4 6.60 37.67 49.82
C SER A 4 5.98 39.05 50.11
N LEU A 5 4.63 39.17 50.10
CA LEU A 5 3.79 39.00 51.30
C LEU A 5 2.28 39.28 51.06
N CYS A 6 1.44 38.39 51.64
CA CYS A 6 0.20 38.64 52.45
C CYS A 6 -0.96 39.50 51.91
N ARG A 7 -2.26 39.26 52.20
CA ARG A 7 -3.00 38.74 53.41
C ARG A 7 -4.42 38.35 52.90
N ARG A 8 -5.01 37.19 53.23
CA ARG A 8 -5.78 36.78 54.44
C ARG A 8 -6.99 37.67 54.80
N ILE A 9 -8.15 37.00 55.00
CA ILE A 9 -9.12 37.03 56.14
C ILE A 9 -10.34 36.17 55.68
N ALA A 10 -10.59 34.95 56.20
CA ALA A 10 -11.25 34.55 57.47
C ALA A 10 -12.73 35.01 57.56
N GLY A 11 -13.73 34.20 57.92
CA GLY A 11 -13.78 32.79 58.35
C GLY A 11 -15.23 32.39 58.75
N THR A 12 -15.35 31.20 59.36
CA THR A 12 -16.32 30.76 60.42
C THR A 12 -17.83 30.90 60.16
N SER A 13 -18.73 29.99 60.52
CA SER A 13 -18.73 28.69 61.22
C SER A 13 -20.19 28.18 61.26
N LEU A 14 -20.37 26.86 61.50
CA LEU A 14 -21.46 26.22 62.25
C LEU A 14 -22.91 26.28 61.73
N LEU A 15 -23.50 25.12 61.40
CA LEU A 15 -24.48 24.43 62.24
C LEU A 15 -25.03 23.15 61.57
N SER A 16 -25.30 22.17 62.43
CA SER A 16 -25.64 20.79 62.15
C SER A 16 -27.15 20.52 62.33
N PHE A 17 -27.57 19.33 61.87
CA PHE A 17 -28.79 18.54 62.20
C PHE A 17 -30.08 18.75 61.38
N GLY A 18 -30.62 17.63 60.87
CA GLY A 18 -32.05 17.32 61.03
C GLY A 18 -32.84 16.87 59.78
N LEU A 19 -32.84 15.55 59.57
CA LEU A 19 -33.74 14.67 58.80
C LEU A 19 -35.17 15.11 58.34
N LEU A 20 -35.46 14.68 57.10
CA LEU A 20 -36.64 13.93 56.58
C LEU A 20 -37.98 14.57 56.15
N LEU A 21 -38.28 14.27 54.86
CA LEU A 21 -39.51 13.74 54.22
C LEU A 21 -40.61 14.69 53.69
N SER A 22 -40.72 14.65 52.34
CA SER A 22 -41.92 14.56 51.45
C SER A 22 -43.05 15.58 51.56
N ALA A 23 -43.74 16.05 50.51
CA ALA A 23 -43.65 16.04 49.05
C ALA A 23 -44.79 16.97 48.53
N CYS A 24 -44.75 17.33 47.22
CA CYS A 24 -45.71 18.14 46.42
C CYS A 24 -45.61 19.66 46.60
N GLY A 25 -45.40 20.52 45.60
CA GLY A 25 -45.16 20.40 44.16
C GLY A 25 -45.49 21.75 43.48
N GLU A 26 -44.55 22.34 42.70
CA GLU A 26 -44.77 23.04 41.42
C GLU A 26 -43.52 23.83 40.94
N LYS A 27 -43.14 23.58 39.66
CA LYS A 27 -42.34 24.39 38.69
C LYS A 27 -40.89 24.80 39.05
N ALA A 28 -39.91 24.86 38.15
CA ALA A 28 -39.57 24.30 36.83
C ALA A 28 -38.15 24.83 36.50
N GLN A 29 -37.18 23.98 36.12
CA GLN A 29 -36.16 24.17 35.06
C GLN A 29 -34.86 23.36 35.27
N ASN A 30 -34.46 22.72 34.16
CA ASN A 30 -33.14 22.21 33.76
C ASN A 30 -32.65 20.89 34.37
N ASP A 31 -33.05 19.81 33.72
CA ASP A 31 -32.48 18.46 33.86
C ASP A 31 -31.06 18.39 33.29
N MET A 32 -30.07 18.19 34.18
CA MET A 32 -28.84 17.49 33.85
C MET A 32 -29.09 16.00 34.08
N VAL A 33 -29.15 15.20 33.02
CA VAL A 33 -29.15 13.74 33.16
C VAL A 33 -27.71 13.28 33.38
N ALA A 34 -27.47 12.76 34.58
CA ALA A 34 -26.25 12.07 34.97
C ALA A 34 -26.05 10.82 34.09
N ALA A 35 -24.90 10.75 33.42
CA ALA A 35 -24.47 9.57 32.71
C ALA A 35 -24.22 8.43 33.70
N GLN A 36 -25.02 7.37 33.60
CA GLN A 36 -24.73 6.08 34.20
C GLN A 36 -23.45 5.54 33.57
N ALA A 37 -22.50 5.14 34.42
CA ALA A 37 -21.26 4.51 34.02
C ALA A 37 -21.56 3.24 33.20
N PRO A 38 -20.93 3.05 32.02
CA PRO A 38 -21.01 1.76 31.35
C PRO A 38 -20.28 0.73 32.19
N GLU A 39 -20.96 -0.38 32.44
CA GLU A 39 -20.38 -1.59 33.01
C GLU A 39 -19.10 -1.94 32.26
N THR A 40 -18.05 -2.19 33.05
CA THR A 40 -16.74 -2.66 32.62
C THR A 40 -16.90 -3.91 31.76
N THR A 41 -16.89 -3.74 30.44
CA THR A 41 -16.53 -4.81 29.53
C THR A 41 -15.09 -5.18 29.83
N SER A 42 -14.86 -6.45 30.11
CA SER A 42 -13.55 -7.01 30.37
C SER A 42 -12.57 -6.56 29.29
N SER A 43 -11.55 -5.79 29.68
CA SER A 43 -10.37 -5.58 28.86
C SER A 43 -9.68 -6.93 28.68
N SER A 44 -10.09 -7.69 27.66
CA SER A 44 -9.22 -8.72 27.14
C SER A 44 -8.02 -7.96 26.59
N VAL A 45 -6.91 -7.98 27.32
CA VAL A 45 -5.61 -7.71 26.73
C VAL A 45 -5.52 -8.66 25.55
N THR A 46 -5.70 -8.15 24.34
CA THR A 46 -5.47 -8.92 23.12
C THR A 46 -4.04 -9.41 23.26
N SER A 47 -3.86 -10.73 23.42
CA SER A 47 -2.54 -11.33 23.26
C SER A 47 -1.99 -10.83 21.92
N GLY A 48 -0.76 -10.34 21.88
CA GLY A 48 -0.21 -9.74 20.67
C GLY A 48 -0.38 -10.64 19.43
N THR A 49 -0.52 -10.03 18.26
CA THR A 49 -0.82 -10.72 16.99
C THR A 49 0.43 -11.28 16.30
N CYS A 50 1.60 -11.09 16.90
CA CYS A 50 2.88 -11.57 16.38
C CYS A 50 3.19 -12.95 16.96
N SER A 51 2.90 -13.99 16.17
CA SER A 51 3.11 -15.40 16.53
C SER A 51 4.52 -15.89 16.21
N GLY A 52 5.18 -15.24 15.24
CA GLY A 52 6.49 -15.66 14.75
C GLY A 52 6.40 -16.94 13.92
N THR A 53 5.25 -17.19 13.28
CA THR A 53 5.03 -18.32 12.38
C THR A 53 5.84 -18.13 11.10
N TYR A 54 5.86 -16.90 10.57
CA TYR A 54 6.59 -16.51 9.35
C TYR A 54 7.81 -15.63 9.68
N PRO A 55 8.80 -15.53 8.78
CA PRO A 55 9.93 -14.61 8.97
C PRO A 55 9.42 -13.17 9.02
N SER A 56 9.91 -12.40 9.99
CA SER A 56 9.51 -11.01 10.18
C SER A 56 10.18 -10.09 9.16
N TYR A 57 11.42 -10.37 8.81
CA TYR A 57 12.22 -9.59 7.88
C TYR A 57 13.21 -10.47 7.10
N TRP A 58 13.83 -9.93 6.04
CA TRP A 58 14.89 -10.62 5.32
C TRP A 58 16.06 -10.90 6.26
N GLN A 59 16.56 -12.14 6.32
CA GLN A 59 17.60 -12.54 7.29
C GLN A 59 17.16 -12.67 8.76
N ASP A 60 15.86 -12.83 9.04
CA ASP A 60 15.33 -13.10 10.39
C ASP A 60 16.09 -14.23 11.13
N PRO A 61 16.87 -13.95 12.20
CA PRO A 61 17.83 -14.89 12.77
C PRO A 61 17.21 -16.11 13.46
N ALA A 62 15.88 -16.24 13.53
CA ALA A 62 15.23 -17.43 14.05
C ALA A 62 15.73 -18.71 13.33
N ALA A 63 16.12 -19.72 14.12
CA ALA A 63 16.81 -20.92 13.63
C ALA A 63 16.07 -21.63 12.47
N LYS A 64 14.74 -21.63 12.49
CA LYS A 64 13.89 -22.26 11.45
C LYS A 64 13.95 -21.57 10.08
N PHE A 65 14.45 -20.33 10.01
CA PHE A 65 14.56 -19.57 8.76
C PHE A 65 16.01 -19.43 8.28
N SER A 66 16.99 -19.75 9.12
CA SER A 66 18.44 -19.58 8.85
C SER A 66 18.93 -20.12 7.50
N ASN A 67 18.28 -21.15 6.96
CA ASN A 67 18.63 -21.73 5.66
C ASN A 67 18.27 -20.84 4.46
N MET A 68 17.33 -19.89 4.61
CA MET A 68 16.85 -19.05 3.50
C MET A 68 17.90 -18.07 2.95
N TRP A 69 18.89 -17.67 3.77
CA TRP A 69 19.93 -16.70 3.40
C TRP A 69 21.34 -17.20 3.72
N LYS A 70 21.49 -18.52 3.86
CA LYS A 70 22.80 -19.13 4.07
C LYS A 70 23.73 -18.77 2.90
N GLY A 71 24.95 -18.34 3.22
CA GLY A 71 25.98 -17.96 2.25
C GLY A 71 25.94 -16.49 1.82
N GLN A 72 24.87 -15.75 2.11
CA GLN A 72 24.79 -14.31 1.87
C GLN A 72 25.57 -13.52 2.94
N GLU A 73 25.95 -12.28 2.62
CA GLU A 73 26.38 -11.32 3.64
C GLU A 73 25.16 -10.92 4.49
N ILE A 74 25.31 -11.03 5.82
CA ILE A 74 24.23 -10.71 6.75
C ILE A 74 24.30 -9.23 7.11
N SER A 75 23.48 -8.42 6.46
CA SER A 75 23.39 -6.96 6.67
C SER A 75 22.01 -6.49 7.13
N ASN A 76 21.03 -7.40 7.23
CA ASN A 76 19.66 -7.09 7.62
C ASN A 76 19.22 -7.74 8.93
N VAL A 77 20.16 -7.93 9.84
CA VAL A 77 19.91 -8.31 11.23
C VAL A 77 20.33 -7.19 12.16
N PRO A 78 19.71 -7.06 13.35
CA PRO A 78 20.15 -6.13 14.36
C PRO A 78 21.65 -6.33 14.69
N PRO A 79 22.49 -5.29 14.58
CA PRO A 79 23.87 -5.39 15.06
C PRO A 79 23.90 -5.57 16.58
N ALA A 80 25.03 -6.03 17.11
CA ALA A 80 25.16 -6.39 18.53
C ALA A 80 24.91 -5.22 19.51
N ASP A 81 25.09 -3.99 19.03
CA ASP A 81 24.85 -2.75 19.78
C ASP A 81 23.45 -2.16 19.56
N TRP A 82 22.60 -2.76 18.73
CA TRP A 82 21.22 -2.30 18.51
C TRP A 82 20.38 -2.39 19.80
N GLN A 83 19.81 -1.27 20.22
CA GLN A 83 18.99 -1.17 21.45
C GLN A 83 17.52 -0.88 21.17
N SER A 84 17.16 -0.51 19.94
CA SER A 84 15.80 -0.17 19.57
C SER A 84 14.96 -1.44 19.32
N PRO A 85 13.63 -1.33 19.20
CA PRO A 85 12.80 -2.45 18.81
C PRO A 85 13.25 -3.11 17.51
N VAL A 86 12.90 -4.38 17.38
CA VAL A 86 13.10 -5.17 16.16
C VAL A 86 11.72 -5.54 15.66
N PHE A 87 11.48 -5.28 14.37
CA PHE A 87 10.21 -5.54 13.74
C PHE A 87 9.81 -7.01 13.90
N ARG A 88 8.55 -7.23 14.24
CA ARG A 88 7.92 -8.55 14.29
C ARG A 88 6.66 -8.51 13.44
N ILE A 89 6.54 -9.48 12.56
CA ILE A 89 5.37 -9.55 11.69
C ILE A 89 4.12 -9.96 12.47
N SER A 90 3.03 -9.21 12.27
CA SER A 90 1.71 -9.54 12.81
C SER A 90 1.03 -10.57 11.89
N ASP A 91 1.15 -11.84 12.27
CA ASP A 91 0.85 -13.00 11.43
C ASP A 91 -0.13 -14.00 12.04
N LYS A 92 -0.69 -13.70 13.22
CA LYS A 92 -1.71 -14.52 13.89
C LYS A 92 -3.10 -14.29 13.29
N TYR A 93 -3.27 -14.56 11.99
CA TYR A 93 -4.50 -14.25 11.24
C TYR A 93 -5.77 -14.84 11.88
N PRO A 94 -6.90 -14.11 11.87
CA PRO A 94 -8.20 -14.63 12.28
C PRO A 94 -8.58 -15.89 11.50
N ARG A 95 -9.23 -16.84 12.17
CA ARG A 95 -9.70 -18.11 11.58
C ARG A 95 -11.22 -18.17 11.40
N GLN A 96 -11.91 -17.10 11.72
CA GLN A 96 -13.34 -16.90 11.52
C GLN A 96 -13.57 -15.51 10.93
N PRO A 97 -14.62 -15.31 10.13
CA PRO A 97 -14.95 -13.99 9.58
C PRO A 97 -15.04 -12.92 10.67
N VAL A 98 -14.56 -11.72 10.37
CA VAL A 98 -14.59 -10.57 11.26
C VAL A 98 -15.27 -9.41 10.56
N ASP A 99 -16.27 -8.80 11.18
CA ASP A 99 -16.88 -7.55 10.71
C ASP A 99 -16.70 -6.47 11.77
N ASP A 100 -16.00 -5.40 11.41
CA ASP A 100 -15.75 -4.25 12.27
C ASP A 100 -16.63 -3.04 11.89
N ARG A 101 -17.79 -3.28 11.28
CA ARG A 101 -18.71 -2.24 10.78
C ARG A 101 -18.96 -1.10 11.76
N ALA A 102 -19.10 -1.39 13.05
CA ALA A 102 -19.37 -0.40 14.09
C ALA A 102 -18.28 0.69 14.16
N ALA A 103 -17.03 0.36 13.81
CA ALA A 103 -15.90 1.27 13.77
C ALA A 103 -15.63 1.85 12.36
N GLN A 104 -16.47 1.56 11.37
CA GLN A 104 -16.27 1.94 9.96
C GLN A 104 -17.30 2.99 9.50
N PRO A 105 -17.21 4.25 9.96
CA PRO A 105 -18.23 5.28 9.71
C PRO A 105 -18.36 5.71 8.25
N TRP A 106 -17.40 5.37 7.38
CA TRP A 106 -17.54 5.58 5.94
C TRP A 106 -18.60 4.65 5.30
N ARG A 107 -19.02 3.59 5.99
CA ARG A 107 -20.12 2.69 5.57
C ARG A 107 -21.52 3.25 5.83
N ASP A 108 -21.62 4.51 6.28
CA ASP A 108 -22.88 5.24 6.39
C ASP A 108 -23.50 5.50 5.01
N ALA A 109 -24.84 5.43 4.92
CA ALA A 109 -25.59 5.57 3.67
C ALA A 109 -25.43 6.94 2.99
N ARG A 110 -24.98 7.98 3.72
CA ARG A 110 -24.65 9.28 3.12
C ARG A 110 -23.57 9.17 2.03
N PHE A 111 -22.70 8.17 2.14
CA PHE A 111 -21.63 7.93 1.17
C PHE A 111 -22.10 7.16 -0.07
N ASP A 112 -23.33 6.66 -0.12
CA ASP A 112 -23.87 6.02 -1.33
C ASP A 112 -23.84 6.99 -2.52
N ALA A 113 -24.06 8.28 -2.25
CA ALA A 113 -23.95 9.33 -3.25
C ALA A 113 -22.54 9.49 -3.82
N LEU A 114 -21.47 9.06 -3.15
CA LEU A 114 -20.11 9.09 -3.69
C LEU A 114 -20.00 8.24 -4.97
N PHE A 115 -20.71 7.11 -5.03
CA PHE A 115 -20.57 6.12 -6.08
C PHE A 115 -21.56 6.28 -7.24
N ARG A 116 -22.53 7.19 -7.12
CA ARG A 116 -23.51 7.43 -8.18
C ARG A 116 -22.93 8.32 -9.28
N THR A 117 -23.32 8.04 -10.52
CA THR A 117 -22.89 8.79 -11.70
C THR A 117 -23.58 10.16 -11.82
N ASP A 118 -24.74 10.33 -11.18
CA ASP A 118 -25.55 11.56 -11.19
C ASP A 118 -25.18 12.56 -10.08
N THR A 119 -24.31 12.19 -9.14
CA THR A 119 -23.92 13.06 -8.02
C THR A 119 -23.10 14.26 -8.52
N PRO A 120 -23.48 15.50 -8.18
CA PRO A 120 -22.73 16.69 -8.57
C PRO A 120 -21.27 16.65 -8.13
N ALA A 121 -20.36 17.08 -9.00
CA ALA A 121 -18.91 16.99 -8.78
C ALA A 121 -18.45 17.62 -7.45
N ALA A 122 -19.01 18.77 -7.06
CA ALA A 122 -18.68 19.41 -5.78
C ALA A 122 -19.09 18.56 -4.56
N GLN A 123 -20.27 17.93 -4.62
CA GLN A 123 -20.73 17.02 -3.58
C GLN A 123 -19.87 15.75 -3.55
N LYS A 124 -19.55 15.19 -4.72
CA LYS A 124 -18.67 14.01 -4.86
C LYS A 124 -17.29 14.28 -4.25
N LYS A 125 -16.70 15.47 -4.51
CA LYS A 125 -15.42 15.91 -3.93
C LYS A 125 -15.48 15.99 -2.40
N GLN A 126 -16.54 16.56 -1.84
CA GLN A 126 -16.70 16.62 -0.38
C GLN A 126 -16.86 15.23 0.24
N LEU A 127 -17.70 14.38 -0.34
CA LEU A 127 -17.89 13.00 0.12
C LEU A 127 -16.59 12.19 0.04
N ALA A 128 -15.82 12.31 -1.04
CA ALA A 128 -14.53 11.64 -1.18
C ALA A 128 -13.53 12.08 -0.10
N TYR A 129 -13.50 13.38 0.21
CA TYR A 129 -12.66 13.93 1.29
C TYR A 129 -13.04 13.34 2.65
N ASP A 130 -14.34 13.42 3.00
CA ASP A 130 -14.84 12.94 4.28
C ASP A 130 -14.65 11.42 4.43
N TYR A 131 -14.93 10.66 3.36
CA TYR A 131 -14.71 9.21 3.30
C TYR A 131 -13.25 8.87 3.62
N SER A 132 -12.32 9.51 2.93
CA SER A 132 -10.89 9.23 3.06
C SER A 132 -10.34 9.54 4.44
N TRP A 133 -10.73 10.67 5.03
CA TRP A 133 -10.26 11.02 6.37
C TRP A 133 -10.85 10.14 7.47
N LEU A 134 -12.07 9.61 7.28
CA LEU A 134 -12.63 8.59 8.17
C LEU A 134 -11.84 7.28 8.08
N VAL A 135 -11.48 6.85 6.88
CA VAL A 135 -10.61 5.67 6.67
C VAL A 135 -9.23 5.90 7.28
N MET A 136 -8.59 7.05 7.02
CA MET A 136 -7.30 7.41 7.59
C MET A 136 -7.32 7.40 9.13
N LYS A 137 -8.34 8.02 9.73
CA LYS A 137 -8.54 8.00 11.19
C LYS A 137 -8.66 6.57 11.71
N TYR A 138 -9.40 5.71 11.03
CA TYR A 138 -9.54 4.30 11.41
C TYR A 138 -8.22 3.53 11.32
N ILE A 139 -7.41 3.79 10.30
CA ILE A 139 -6.11 3.14 10.14
C ILE A 139 -5.13 3.62 11.22
N GLN A 140 -5.12 4.91 11.56
CA GLN A 140 -4.19 5.47 12.55
C GLN A 140 -4.57 5.12 14.01
N ASP A 141 -5.83 4.81 14.29
CA ASP A 141 -6.34 4.54 15.63
C ASP A 141 -5.58 3.38 16.33
N GLY A 142 -4.90 3.70 17.43
CA GLY A 142 -4.04 2.75 18.16
C GLY A 142 -2.70 2.41 17.49
N ASN A 143 -2.45 2.89 16.26
CA ASN A 143 -1.18 2.69 15.56
C ASN A 143 -0.21 3.84 15.79
N VAL A 144 -0.68 5.07 15.96
CA VAL A 144 0.19 6.26 16.11
C VAL A 144 -0.02 6.98 17.43
N ASN A 145 0.95 7.82 17.82
CA ASN A 145 0.90 8.74 18.95
C ASN A 145 0.67 8.06 20.32
N ARG A 146 1.17 6.83 20.47
CA ARG A 146 1.10 6.10 21.75
C ARG A 146 2.28 6.48 22.65
N PRO A 147 2.06 6.98 23.87
CA PRO A 147 3.15 7.39 24.76
C PRO A 147 4.13 6.25 25.04
N GLY A 148 5.41 6.45 24.70
CA GLY A 148 6.48 5.48 24.97
C GLY A 148 6.44 4.20 24.12
N VAL A 149 5.59 4.17 23.09
CA VAL A 149 5.49 3.06 22.14
C VAL A 149 5.79 3.60 20.75
N GLU A 150 6.61 2.88 20.00
CA GLU A 150 6.91 3.24 18.61
C GLU A 150 5.64 3.19 17.76
N ASP A 151 5.48 4.18 16.88
CA ASP A 151 4.36 4.22 15.97
C ASP A 151 4.40 2.98 15.07
N TRP A 152 3.23 2.40 14.81
CA TRP A 152 3.03 1.19 14.03
C TRP A 152 3.61 -0.09 14.65
N ASP A 153 3.79 -0.15 15.98
CA ASP A 153 3.83 -1.43 16.72
C ASP A 153 2.46 -2.12 16.67
N VAL A 154 2.18 -2.71 15.52
CA VAL A 154 0.94 -3.34 15.12
C VAL A 154 0.68 -4.63 15.90
N CYS A 155 1.74 -5.32 16.35
CA CYS A 155 1.63 -6.51 17.21
C CYS A 155 0.77 -6.25 18.45
N ASN A 156 0.88 -5.04 18.99
CA ASN A 156 0.32 -4.66 20.28
C ASN A 156 -0.67 -3.48 20.14
N ASN A 157 -1.31 -3.30 18.98
CA ASN A 157 -2.34 -2.28 18.82
C ASN A 157 -3.47 -2.54 19.85
N ASN A 158 -3.75 -1.52 20.67
CA ASN A 158 -4.64 -1.60 21.82
C ASN A 158 -6.09 -1.19 21.48
N VAL A 159 -6.34 -0.74 20.26
CA VAL A 159 -7.67 -0.36 19.77
C VAL A 159 -8.26 -1.46 18.91
N ARG A 160 -7.52 -1.95 17.91
CA ARG A 160 -7.94 -3.03 17.02
C ARG A 160 -6.74 -3.75 16.42
N PRO A 161 -6.82 -5.08 16.21
CA PRO A 161 -5.71 -5.83 15.66
C PRO A 161 -5.51 -5.50 14.17
N TRP A 162 -4.26 -5.33 13.78
CA TRP A 162 -3.80 -5.18 12.40
C TRP A 162 -2.81 -6.30 12.07
N TYR A 163 -2.69 -6.65 10.80
CA TYR A 163 -1.90 -7.79 10.33
C TYR A 163 -1.07 -7.40 9.12
N SER A 164 -0.02 -8.16 8.84
CA SER A 164 0.85 -7.94 7.69
C SER A 164 0.90 -9.19 6.83
N ILE A 165 1.13 -9.02 5.52
CA ILE A 165 1.34 -10.13 4.59
C ILE A 165 2.71 -10.80 4.87
N PRO A 166 2.82 -12.14 4.89
CA PRO A 166 4.09 -12.83 5.11
C PRO A 166 4.88 -12.90 3.79
N PHE A 167 6.06 -13.53 3.80
CA PHE A 167 6.85 -13.79 2.57
C PHE A 167 7.04 -12.57 1.66
N GLN A 168 7.41 -11.43 2.27
CA GLN A 168 8.00 -10.26 1.59
C GLN A 168 9.47 -10.10 2.04
N THR A 169 10.16 -11.21 2.22
CA THR A 169 11.44 -11.30 2.95
C THR A 169 12.51 -12.02 2.15
N TYR A 170 12.19 -12.48 0.95
CA TYR A 170 12.95 -13.56 0.34
C TYR A 170 14.20 -13.10 -0.42
N ASP A 171 14.17 -11.91 -1.03
CA ASP A 171 15.29 -11.42 -1.82
C ASP A 171 16.06 -10.28 -1.11
N ALA A 172 17.37 -10.21 -1.37
CA ALA A 172 18.28 -9.24 -0.75
C ALA A 172 17.96 -7.78 -1.11
N MET A 173 17.34 -7.59 -2.28
CA MET A 173 17.11 -6.30 -2.88
C MET A 173 15.84 -5.64 -2.32
N SER A 174 14.78 -6.39 -2.08
CA SER A 174 13.45 -5.85 -1.76
C SER A 174 12.87 -6.36 -0.46
N GLY A 175 13.48 -7.38 0.16
CA GLY A 175 12.98 -7.96 1.41
C GLY A 175 12.84 -6.96 2.55
N ARG A 176 11.89 -7.20 3.46
CA ARG A 176 11.64 -6.35 4.64
C ARG A 176 12.91 -6.07 5.43
N GLU A 177 13.10 -4.83 5.87
CA GLU A 177 14.15 -4.46 6.82
C GLU A 177 13.76 -4.71 8.29
N PHE A 178 14.73 -4.79 9.19
CA PHE A 178 14.52 -5.32 10.55
C PHE A 178 13.99 -4.30 11.57
N THR A 179 14.03 -2.99 11.29
CA THR A 179 13.65 -1.97 12.29
C THR A 179 12.15 -1.71 12.27
N HIS A 180 11.55 -1.53 11.09
CA HIS A 180 10.13 -1.21 10.90
C HIS A 180 9.39 -2.17 9.94
N GLY A 181 10.08 -3.16 9.35
CA GLY A 181 9.47 -4.11 8.42
C GLY A 181 9.23 -3.55 7.02
N LEU A 182 9.93 -2.49 6.63
CA LEU A 182 9.77 -1.85 5.33
C LEU A 182 10.36 -2.70 4.19
N THR A 183 9.63 -2.87 3.10
CA THR A 183 10.13 -3.41 1.82
C THR A 183 10.66 -2.29 0.95
N ARG A 184 11.73 -2.55 0.19
CA ARG A 184 12.18 -1.60 -0.85
C ARG A 184 11.33 -1.79 -2.11
N GLU A 185 10.41 -0.86 -2.33
CA GLU A 185 9.38 -0.96 -3.37
C GLU A 185 9.93 -0.66 -4.76
N ALA A 186 10.52 0.53 -4.95
CA ALA A 186 10.94 1.00 -6.26
C ALA A 186 12.01 2.11 -6.19
N PRO A 187 12.86 2.24 -7.22
CA PRO A 187 13.58 3.48 -7.48
C PRO A 187 12.58 4.55 -7.92
N VAL A 188 12.74 5.77 -7.41
CA VAL A 188 11.94 6.92 -7.85
C VAL A 188 12.87 8.08 -8.17
N THR A 189 12.69 8.64 -9.36
CA THR A 189 13.36 9.87 -9.78
C THR A 189 12.39 11.03 -9.71
N PHE A 190 12.70 12.04 -8.89
CA PHE A 190 11.93 13.27 -8.86
C PHE A 190 12.65 14.37 -9.64
N SER A 191 11.91 15.08 -10.49
CA SER A 191 12.38 16.30 -11.14
C SER A 191 12.12 17.46 -10.20
N THR A 192 13.20 18.11 -9.72
CA THR A 192 13.16 19.29 -8.86
C THR A 192 13.68 20.53 -9.59
N PRO A 193 13.46 21.75 -9.09
CA PRO A 193 14.06 22.96 -9.65
C PRO A 193 15.59 22.92 -9.72
N GLN A 194 16.24 22.13 -8.86
CA GLN A 194 17.69 21.96 -8.79
C GLN A 194 18.21 20.84 -9.69
N GLY A 195 17.32 20.09 -10.35
CA GLY A 195 17.65 18.94 -11.19
C GLY A 195 16.91 17.66 -10.76
N ALA A 196 17.12 16.59 -11.52
CA ALA A 196 16.58 15.28 -11.17
C ALA A 196 17.35 14.68 -9.97
N ILE A 197 16.63 14.11 -9.01
CA ILE A 197 17.19 13.39 -7.88
C ILE A 197 16.74 11.92 -7.93
N ASN A 198 17.66 11.00 -7.66
CA ASN A 198 17.36 9.57 -7.56
C ASN A 198 17.19 9.19 -6.10
N THR A 199 16.11 8.47 -5.81
CA THR A 199 15.67 8.11 -4.47
C THR A 199 15.12 6.69 -4.47
N THR A 200 14.81 6.17 -3.28
CA THR A 200 14.11 4.89 -3.13
C THR A 200 12.87 5.03 -2.25
N MET A 201 11.83 4.26 -2.60
CA MET A 201 10.62 4.12 -1.80
C MET A 201 10.68 2.88 -0.93
N TRP A 202 10.29 3.03 0.33
CA TRP A 202 10.24 1.99 1.35
C TRP A 202 8.86 1.95 1.98
N ALA A 203 8.21 0.79 2.05
CA ALA A 203 6.82 0.72 2.46
C ALA A 203 6.49 -0.49 3.34
N VAL A 204 5.39 -0.40 4.06
CA VAL A 204 4.84 -1.53 4.83
C VAL A 204 3.32 -1.50 4.71
N GLY A 205 2.70 -2.67 4.51
CA GLY A 205 1.26 -2.81 4.39
C GLY A 205 0.63 -3.43 5.64
N PHE A 206 -0.51 -2.89 6.04
CA PHE A 206 -1.30 -3.35 7.18
C PHE A 206 -2.74 -3.65 6.78
N PHE A 207 -3.25 -4.79 7.22
CA PHE A 207 -4.57 -5.32 6.92
C PHE A 207 -5.38 -5.35 8.21
N ASN A 208 -6.60 -4.79 8.20
CA ASN A 208 -7.48 -4.91 9.35
C ASN A 208 -7.93 -6.38 9.54
N ALA A 209 -8.59 -6.68 10.67
CA ALA A 209 -9.01 -8.04 10.98
C ALA A 209 -9.93 -8.68 9.91
N THR A 210 -10.82 -7.90 9.29
CA THR A 210 -11.69 -8.35 8.18
C THR A 210 -10.87 -8.79 6.98
N ALA A 211 -9.90 -7.97 6.55
CA ALA A 211 -9.01 -8.33 5.45
C ALA A 211 -8.10 -9.51 5.81
N ALA A 212 -7.59 -9.52 7.04
CA ALA A 212 -6.70 -10.55 7.56
C ALA A 212 -7.36 -11.93 7.70
N TYR A 213 -8.68 -12.02 7.86
CA TYR A 213 -9.39 -13.29 7.79
C TYR A 213 -9.17 -13.97 6.43
N THR A 214 -9.28 -13.20 5.33
CA THR A 214 -9.01 -13.71 3.97
C THR A 214 -7.58 -14.21 3.86
N LEU A 215 -6.60 -13.45 4.37
CA LEU A 215 -5.21 -13.89 4.45
C LEU A 215 -5.07 -15.19 5.26
N GLY A 216 -5.81 -15.34 6.36
CA GLY A 216 -5.85 -16.55 7.18
C GLY A 216 -6.49 -17.76 6.49
N THR A 217 -7.20 -17.60 5.38
CA THR A 217 -7.65 -18.74 4.57
C THR A 217 -6.52 -19.30 3.67
N VAL A 218 -5.51 -18.47 3.39
CA VAL A 218 -4.32 -18.81 2.60
C VAL A 218 -3.19 -19.22 3.53
N TRP A 219 -2.76 -18.34 4.43
CA TRP A 219 -1.61 -18.54 5.31
C TRP A 219 -2.00 -19.31 6.58
N GLN A 220 -1.47 -20.53 6.72
CA GLN A 220 -1.86 -21.49 7.75
C GLN A 220 -1.04 -21.31 9.04
N ALA A 221 -1.60 -21.77 10.16
CA ALA A 221 -0.99 -21.60 11.48
C ALA A 221 0.31 -22.40 11.67
N ASP A 222 0.52 -23.42 10.84
CA ASP A 222 1.73 -24.26 10.82
C ASP A 222 2.87 -23.66 9.99
N GLY A 223 2.68 -22.47 9.40
CA GLY A 223 3.68 -21.82 8.56
C GLY A 223 3.64 -22.23 7.09
N THR A 224 2.64 -23.00 6.67
CA THR A 224 2.40 -23.32 5.25
C THR A 224 1.45 -22.32 4.59
N ALA A 225 1.30 -22.40 3.26
CA ALA A 225 0.27 -21.69 2.52
C ALA A 225 -0.64 -22.68 1.77
N LYS A 226 -1.95 -22.43 1.86
CA LYS A 226 -2.97 -23.08 1.03
C LYS A 226 -3.19 -22.25 -0.22
N ILE A 227 -2.56 -22.67 -1.31
CA ILE A 227 -2.67 -21.98 -2.61
C ILE A 227 -4.15 -21.96 -3.05
N PRO A 228 -4.75 -20.80 -3.33
CA PRO A 228 -6.13 -20.73 -3.77
C PRO A 228 -6.35 -21.46 -5.10
N ALA A 229 -7.35 -22.33 -5.15
CA ALA A 229 -7.79 -23.02 -6.38
C ALA A 229 -9.00 -22.33 -7.04
N LYS A 230 -9.57 -21.33 -6.37
CA LYS A 230 -10.74 -20.54 -6.79
C LYS A 230 -10.45 -19.08 -6.52
N ASP A 231 -11.16 -18.22 -7.24
CA ASP A 231 -11.05 -16.77 -7.07
C ASP A 231 -11.34 -16.40 -5.61
N VAL A 232 -10.44 -15.60 -5.05
CA VAL A 232 -10.54 -15.09 -3.69
C VAL A 232 -11.45 -13.86 -3.70
N SER A 233 -12.18 -13.64 -2.62
CA SER A 233 -12.85 -12.35 -2.35
C SER A 233 -12.54 -11.94 -0.93
N PHE A 234 -12.14 -10.68 -0.74
CA PHE A 234 -12.11 -10.09 0.58
C PHE A 234 -13.55 -9.75 1.01
N ASP A 235 -13.80 -9.88 2.32
CA ASP A 235 -15.08 -9.53 2.92
C ASP A 235 -15.29 -8.00 2.96
N GLU A 236 -16.55 -7.58 2.83
CA GLU A 236 -16.99 -6.19 2.95
C GLU A 236 -16.45 -5.54 4.24
N GLY A 237 -15.85 -4.35 4.11
CA GLY A 237 -15.19 -3.69 5.24
C GLY A 237 -13.74 -4.15 5.47
N ALA A 238 -13.16 -4.96 4.59
CA ALA A 238 -11.71 -5.12 4.52
C ALA A 238 -11.04 -3.76 4.27
N VAL A 239 -10.01 -3.45 5.06
CA VAL A 239 -9.23 -2.20 4.95
C VAL A 239 -7.75 -2.54 4.92
N VAL A 240 -7.06 -1.92 3.97
CA VAL A 240 -5.60 -1.94 3.86
C VAL A 240 -5.10 -0.51 4.03
N GLY A 241 -4.08 -0.33 4.85
CA GLY A 241 -3.32 0.91 4.98
C GLY A 241 -1.86 0.66 4.67
N LYS A 242 -1.22 1.54 3.91
CA LYS A 242 0.18 1.39 3.49
C LYS A 242 0.89 2.74 3.59
N PRO A 243 1.67 3.02 4.64
CA PRO A 243 2.61 4.13 4.62
C PRO A 243 3.81 3.82 3.71
N LEU A 244 4.21 4.81 2.91
CA LEU A 244 5.36 4.78 2.01
C LEU A 244 6.29 5.94 2.36
N PHE A 245 7.55 5.60 2.58
CA PHE A 245 8.62 6.50 2.97
C PHE A 245 9.64 6.65 1.84
N ASN A 246 10.25 7.82 1.74
CA ASN A 246 11.25 8.13 0.74
C ASN A 246 12.58 8.55 1.39
N THR A 247 13.67 8.28 0.70
CA THR A 247 15.03 8.63 1.14
C THR A 247 15.42 10.09 0.91
N SER A 248 14.57 10.92 0.27
CA SER A 248 14.82 12.34 0.08
C SER A 248 14.84 13.11 1.40
N THR A 249 15.66 14.16 1.43
CA THR A 249 15.68 15.14 2.52
C THR A 249 14.68 16.28 2.27
N PRO A 250 14.28 17.04 3.31
CA PRO A 250 13.47 18.25 3.14
C PRO A 250 14.12 19.33 2.25
N GLU A 251 15.45 19.35 2.14
CA GLU A 251 16.16 20.27 1.23
C GLU A 251 15.97 19.87 -0.23
N GLN A 252 15.88 18.56 -0.50
CA GLN A 252 15.63 18.02 -1.84
C GLN A 252 14.14 18.09 -2.21
N LEU A 253 13.25 17.71 -1.28
CA LEU A 253 11.80 17.74 -1.44
C LEU A 253 11.17 18.48 -0.24
N PRO A 254 10.90 19.79 -0.38
CA PRO A 254 10.41 20.62 0.72
C PRO A 254 9.14 20.10 1.41
N VAL A 255 8.25 19.42 0.69
CA VAL A 255 7.01 18.81 1.23
C VAL A 255 7.25 17.78 2.35
N LEU A 256 8.46 17.24 2.45
CA LEU A 256 8.87 16.29 3.49
C LEU A 256 9.27 16.96 4.82
N ALA A 257 9.35 18.28 4.88
CA ALA A 257 9.62 18.97 6.13
C ALA A 257 8.54 18.62 7.18
N ASN A 258 8.93 18.39 8.43
CA ASN A 258 8.02 18.06 9.53
C ASN A 258 7.23 16.73 9.37
N GLN A 259 7.55 15.88 8.40
CA GLN A 259 6.93 14.55 8.28
C GLN A 259 7.45 13.58 9.34
N PRO A 260 6.68 12.52 9.68
CA PRO A 260 7.22 11.35 10.35
C PRO A 260 8.46 10.83 9.62
N ALA A 261 9.49 10.47 10.39
CA ALA A 261 10.75 9.94 9.89
C ALA A 261 11.14 8.69 10.68
N TRP A 262 11.72 7.71 9.99
CA TRP A 262 12.12 6.43 10.55
C TRP A 262 13.58 6.13 10.24
N ASN A 263 14.30 5.69 11.28
CA ASN A 263 15.63 5.12 11.12
C ASN A 263 15.51 3.67 10.64
N ALA A 264 15.48 3.51 9.32
CA ALA A 264 15.31 2.22 8.66
C ALA A 264 16.65 1.61 8.27
N ASN A 265 16.75 0.27 8.30
CA ASN A 265 17.95 -0.41 7.79
C ASN A 265 17.88 -0.50 6.25
N ILE A 266 18.39 0.52 5.57
CA ILE A 266 18.22 0.69 4.12
C ILE A 266 19.53 0.52 3.34
N SER A 267 19.41 0.26 2.05
CA SER A 267 20.51 0.31 1.08
C SER A 267 20.72 1.74 0.54
N ASP A 268 21.74 1.94 -0.29
CA ASP A 268 22.03 3.20 -0.99
C ASP A 268 20.75 3.85 -1.60
N PRO A 269 20.42 5.10 -1.24
CA PRO A 269 19.30 5.89 -1.77
C PRO A 269 19.26 6.08 -3.29
N SER A 270 20.39 5.96 -3.98
CA SER A 270 20.47 6.04 -5.44
C SER A 270 19.98 4.76 -6.16
N PHE A 271 19.36 3.85 -5.40
CA PHE A 271 18.98 2.50 -5.80
C PHE A 271 20.20 1.68 -6.18
N CYS A 272 20.76 0.99 -5.18
CA CYS A 272 21.95 0.17 -5.36
C CYS A 272 21.80 -0.79 -6.57
N LYS A 273 22.91 -1.01 -7.27
CA LYS A 273 22.97 -1.84 -8.47
C LYS A 273 24.01 -2.92 -8.25
N CYS A 274 23.71 -4.12 -8.74
CA CYS A 274 24.63 -5.22 -8.70
C CYS A 274 25.21 -5.48 -10.11
N THR A 275 26.53 -5.67 -10.18
CA THR A 275 27.23 -6.09 -11.40
C THR A 275 27.67 -7.54 -11.24
N PRO A 276 27.25 -8.46 -12.13
CA PRO A 276 27.62 -9.86 -12.02
C PRO A 276 29.11 -10.08 -12.35
N ALA A 277 29.79 -10.92 -11.59
CA ALA A 277 31.14 -11.36 -11.90
C ALA A 277 31.18 -12.29 -13.12
N LYS A 278 30.10 -13.04 -13.37
CA LYS A 278 29.93 -13.94 -14.52
C LYS A 278 28.47 -13.99 -14.96
N GLY A 279 28.24 -14.09 -16.28
CA GLY A 279 26.90 -14.18 -16.84
C GLY A 279 26.23 -12.81 -16.96
N ASN A 280 24.89 -12.80 -17.02
CA ASN A 280 24.10 -11.59 -17.28
C ASN A 280 23.38 -11.05 -16.04
N GLU A 281 23.45 -11.75 -14.90
CA GLU A 281 22.70 -11.40 -13.69
C GLU A 281 23.46 -11.79 -12.43
N CYS A 282 23.32 -10.98 -11.36
CA CYS A 282 23.93 -11.26 -10.07
C CYS A 282 23.28 -12.40 -9.32
N THR A 283 24.08 -13.20 -8.62
CA THR A 283 23.66 -14.15 -7.58
C THR A 283 23.12 -13.44 -6.33
N LEU A 284 22.43 -14.16 -5.44
CA LEU A 284 21.98 -13.61 -4.16
C LEU A 284 23.17 -13.16 -3.29
N ILE A 285 24.33 -13.81 -3.42
CA ILE A 285 25.56 -13.41 -2.73
C ILE A 285 26.02 -12.05 -3.25
N GLU A 286 26.17 -11.91 -4.57
CA GLU A 286 26.65 -10.68 -5.18
C GLU A 286 25.71 -9.51 -4.88
N GLU A 287 24.40 -9.75 -4.91
CA GLU A 287 23.41 -8.75 -4.49
C GLU A 287 23.60 -8.37 -3.02
N SER A 288 23.69 -9.35 -2.11
CA SER A 288 23.86 -9.06 -0.68
C SER A 288 25.15 -8.30 -0.36
N GLN A 289 26.23 -8.54 -1.12
CA GLN A 289 27.54 -7.89 -0.93
C GLN A 289 27.61 -6.49 -1.57
N GLN A 290 26.97 -6.30 -2.72
CA GLN A 290 27.01 -5.02 -3.45
C GLN A 290 25.91 -4.05 -3.04
N CYS A 291 24.91 -4.54 -2.31
CA CYS A 291 23.79 -3.78 -1.78
C CYS A 291 23.62 -3.98 -0.27
N PRO A 292 24.66 -3.72 0.56
CA PRO A 292 24.52 -3.84 1.99
C PRO A 292 23.49 -2.84 2.52
N ARG A 293 22.88 -3.19 3.65
CA ARG A 293 21.97 -2.30 4.39
C ARG A 293 22.65 -1.74 5.63
N SER A 294 22.25 -0.53 6.00
CA SER A 294 22.78 0.17 7.16
C SER A 294 21.75 1.11 7.76
N THR A 295 21.72 1.20 9.08
CA THR A 295 20.92 2.18 9.85
C THR A 295 21.68 3.49 10.11
N THR A 296 22.98 3.54 9.82
CA THR A 296 23.86 4.69 10.15
C THR A 296 24.56 5.31 8.95
N GLU A 297 24.66 4.60 7.84
CA GLU A 297 25.32 5.11 6.63
C GLU A 297 24.44 6.12 5.89
N TRP A 298 23.13 5.94 5.96
CA TRP A 298 22.14 6.74 5.24
C TRP A 298 21.22 7.51 6.20
N ASN A 299 20.57 8.56 5.68
CA ASN A 299 19.60 9.34 6.45
C ASN A 299 18.30 8.55 6.64
N ASP A 300 17.53 8.94 7.66
CA ASP A 300 16.17 8.44 7.88
C ASP A 300 15.28 8.56 6.64
N VAL A 301 14.35 7.63 6.49
CA VAL A 301 13.29 7.71 5.47
C VAL A 301 12.12 8.53 6.01
N ARG A 302 11.44 9.30 5.16
CA ARG A 302 10.33 10.20 5.54
C ARG A 302 9.04 9.86 4.85
N LEU A 303 7.91 9.95 5.56
CA LEU A 303 6.59 9.69 5.00
C LEU A 303 6.36 10.61 3.78
N LEU A 304 6.18 10.00 2.61
CA LEU A 304 5.93 10.71 1.36
C LEU A 304 4.51 10.46 0.86
N GLN A 305 4.02 9.22 1.02
CA GLN A 305 2.73 8.77 0.52
C GLN A 305 2.09 7.82 1.54
N PHE A 306 0.76 7.81 1.61
CA PHE A 306 -0.01 6.88 2.41
C PHE A 306 -1.21 6.39 1.61
N ASP A 307 -1.17 5.13 1.22
CA ASP A 307 -2.25 4.51 0.45
C ASP A 307 -3.25 3.84 1.38
N PHE A 308 -4.51 3.81 0.95
CA PHE A 308 -5.52 2.96 1.53
C PHE A 308 -6.33 2.25 0.44
N ALA A 309 -6.84 1.08 0.79
CA ALA A 309 -7.83 0.36 -0.01
C ALA A 309 -8.94 -0.14 0.92
N VAL A 310 -10.19 -0.02 0.48
CA VAL A 310 -11.37 -0.48 1.22
C VAL A 310 -12.24 -1.34 0.32
N LYS A 311 -12.62 -2.52 0.81
CA LYS A 311 -13.68 -3.32 0.20
C LYS A 311 -15.03 -2.69 0.54
N ASP A 312 -15.66 -2.09 -0.46
CA ASP A 312 -16.95 -1.40 -0.34
C ASP A 312 -17.81 -1.74 -1.55
N SER A 313 -18.81 -2.58 -1.33
CA SER A 313 -19.74 -3.08 -2.34
C SER A 313 -20.58 -2.00 -3.04
N ARG A 314 -20.57 -0.76 -2.55
CA ARG A 314 -21.21 0.38 -3.24
C ARG A 314 -20.41 0.87 -4.44
N ALA A 315 -19.10 0.61 -4.49
CA ALA A 315 -18.29 0.80 -5.69
C ALA A 315 -18.75 -0.18 -6.79
N PRO A 316 -19.31 0.29 -7.92
CA PRO A 316 -19.91 -0.58 -8.92
C PRO A 316 -18.87 -1.48 -9.59
N GLY A 317 -19.14 -2.79 -9.63
CA GLY A 317 -18.31 -3.79 -10.30
C GLY A 317 -17.07 -4.18 -9.51
N THR A 318 -16.17 -3.23 -9.26
CA THR A 318 -14.87 -3.45 -8.62
C THR A 318 -15.02 -3.76 -7.12
N GLN A 319 -16.01 -3.16 -6.46
CA GLN A 319 -16.22 -3.22 -5.00
C GLN A 319 -15.00 -2.79 -4.18
N TRP A 320 -14.07 -2.05 -4.78
CA TRP A 320 -12.87 -1.56 -4.13
C TRP A 320 -12.75 -0.06 -4.29
N VAL A 321 -12.40 0.61 -3.19
CA VAL A 321 -12.12 2.03 -3.15
C VAL A 321 -10.67 2.22 -2.75
N PHE A 322 -9.87 2.73 -3.67
CA PHE A 322 -8.48 3.09 -3.46
C PHE A 322 -8.37 4.58 -3.20
N GLY A 323 -7.45 4.99 -2.35
CA GLY A 323 -7.11 6.40 -2.21
C GLY A 323 -5.70 6.56 -1.70
N THR A 324 -5.16 7.76 -1.89
CA THR A 324 -3.79 8.06 -1.47
C THR A 324 -3.68 9.47 -0.92
N PHE A 325 -2.96 9.57 0.19
CA PHE A 325 -2.53 10.82 0.79
C PHE A 325 -1.04 11.01 0.51
N VAL A 326 -0.61 12.26 0.49
CA VAL A 326 0.76 12.65 0.16
C VAL A 326 1.28 13.70 1.13
N ALA A 327 2.60 13.74 1.31
CA ALA A 327 3.27 14.65 2.22
C ALA A 327 2.94 16.13 1.94
N ASP A 328 2.70 16.88 3.01
CA ASP A 328 2.32 18.29 2.97
C ASP A 328 2.85 19.06 4.19
N GLY A 329 4.06 18.71 4.61
CA GLY A 329 4.51 19.03 5.98
C GLY A 329 4.99 20.47 6.15
N GLN A 330 5.26 21.20 5.06
CA GLN A 330 5.49 22.65 5.12
C GLN A 330 4.21 23.43 5.41
N ARG A 331 3.14 23.20 4.63
CA ARG A 331 1.89 23.96 4.83
C ARG A 331 1.19 23.55 6.11
N LYS A 332 1.31 22.27 6.48
CA LYS A 332 0.75 21.72 7.71
C LYS A 332 1.71 21.73 8.89
N ALA A 333 2.75 22.58 8.89
CA ALA A 333 3.71 22.67 10.00
C ALA A 333 3.07 22.97 11.38
N LYS A 334 1.87 23.57 11.39
CA LYS A 334 1.10 23.86 12.61
C LYS A 334 0.20 22.71 13.08
N GLU A 335 0.05 21.67 12.27
CA GLU A 335 -0.66 20.45 12.68
C GLU A 335 0.16 19.77 13.78
N ALA A 336 -0.48 19.52 14.92
CA ALA A 336 0.22 19.01 16.10
C ALA A 336 0.62 17.54 15.89
N ASP A 337 -0.28 16.77 15.28
CA ASP A 337 -0.03 15.38 14.93
C ASP A 337 0.77 15.28 13.62
N PRO A 338 2.03 14.81 13.64
CA PRO A 338 2.83 14.70 12.44
C PRO A 338 2.19 13.78 11.38
N TRP A 339 1.41 12.78 11.77
CA TRP A 339 0.73 11.87 10.84
C TRP A 339 -0.47 12.50 10.11
N LEU A 340 -0.91 13.68 10.54
CA LEU A 340 -1.96 14.48 9.87
C LEU A 340 -1.39 15.57 8.95
N ARG A 341 -0.05 15.66 8.84
CA ARG A 341 0.68 16.58 7.94
C ARG A 341 0.71 16.11 6.48
N ILE A 342 -0.35 15.42 6.06
CA ILE A 342 -0.57 14.88 4.73
C ILE A 342 -1.82 15.50 4.10
N SER A 343 -1.90 15.51 2.78
CA SER A 343 -3.07 15.97 2.03
C SER A 343 -3.58 14.86 1.12
N LEU A 344 -4.91 14.78 0.95
CA LEU A 344 -5.52 13.80 0.06
C LEU A 344 -5.19 14.16 -1.40
N LEU A 345 -4.66 13.21 -2.15
CA LEU A 345 -4.38 13.35 -3.58
C LEU A 345 -5.61 12.96 -4.41
N GLY A 346 -6.26 11.86 -4.04
CA GLY A 346 -7.48 11.39 -4.69
C GLY A 346 -8.05 10.11 -4.12
N VAL A 347 -9.21 9.74 -4.66
CA VAL A 347 -9.94 8.50 -4.39
C VAL A 347 -10.45 7.95 -5.71
N MET A 348 -10.34 6.64 -5.95
CA MET A 348 -10.84 5.97 -7.14
C MET A 348 -11.54 4.66 -6.79
N TRP A 349 -12.53 4.27 -7.59
CA TRP A 349 -13.21 2.99 -7.52
C TRP A 349 -13.48 2.38 -8.91
N GLY A 350 -12.97 3.02 -9.95
CA GLY A 350 -12.87 2.47 -11.30
C GLY A 350 -11.77 3.18 -12.08
N ASN A 351 -11.59 2.74 -13.31
CA ASN A 351 -10.55 3.21 -14.22
C ASN A 351 -11.06 4.21 -15.25
N ASP A 352 -12.36 4.56 -15.27
CA ASP A 352 -12.98 5.29 -16.39
C ASP A 352 -12.54 4.62 -17.71
N THR A 353 -12.94 3.35 -17.87
CA THR A 353 -12.44 2.46 -18.92
C THR A 353 -12.62 3.08 -20.31
N PRO A 354 -11.54 3.16 -21.13
CA PRO A 354 -11.64 3.68 -22.49
C PRO A 354 -12.60 2.82 -23.33
N PRO A 355 -13.48 3.44 -24.14
CA PRO A 355 -14.30 2.71 -25.11
C PRO A 355 -13.43 1.96 -26.11
N ASP A 356 -13.98 0.90 -26.72
CA ASP A 356 -13.30 0.09 -27.71
C ASP A 356 -12.59 0.94 -28.80
N GLY A 357 -11.32 0.64 -29.03
CA GLY A 357 -10.47 1.35 -29.99
C GLY A 357 -10.01 2.74 -29.54
N LYS A 358 -10.31 3.19 -28.33
CA LYS A 358 -9.74 4.41 -27.73
C LYS A 358 -8.52 4.11 -26.89
N LEU A 359 -7.67 5.11 -26.73
CA LEU A 359 -6.42 5.02 -25.97
C LEU A 359 -6.61 5.64 -24.59
N ALA A 360 -6.00 5.03 -23.58
CA ALA A 360 -6.09 5.49 -22.21
C ALA A 360 -5.36 6.81 -21.99
N HIS A 361 -4.32 7.12 -22.77
CA HIS A 361 -3.51 8.34 -22.62
C HIS A 361 -4.30 9.64 -22.82
N ASN A 362 -5.46 9.58 -23.48
CA ASN A 362 -6.32 10.74 -23.76
C ASN A 362 -7.81 10.51 -23.44
N TYR A 363 -8.16 9.41 -22.76
CA TYR A 363 -9.51 9.14 -22.29
C TYR A 363 -9.56 9.02 -20.76
N PRO A 364 -10.56 9.59 -20.06
CA PRO A 364 -11.60 10.46 -20.59
C PRO A 364 -11.05 11.82 -21.07
N LEU A 365 -11.82 12.52 -21.90
CA LEU A 365 -11.40 13.79 -22.49
C LEU A 365 -11.49 14.93 -21.46
N ASP A 366 -10.47 15.80 -21.45
CA ASP A 366 -10.42 17.03 -20.66
C ASP A 366 -10.78 16.85 -19.17
N VAL A 367 -10.21 15.83 -18.52
CA VAL A 367 -10.56 15.42 -17.14
C VAL A 367 -10.44 16.53 -16.09
N LYS A 368 -9.54 17.50 -16.29
CA LYS A 368 -9.43 18.68 -15.41
C LYS A 368 -10.67 19.57 -15.46
N LYS A 369 -11.40 19.57 -16.58
CA LYS A 369 -12.62 20.34 -16.80
C LYS A 369 -13.88 19.50 -16.54
N ASN A 370 -13.90 18.28 -17.06
CA ASN A 370 -15.08 17.43 -17.06
C ASN A 370 -15.17 16.53 -15.81
N GLY A 371 -14.06 16.33 -15.10
CA GLY A 371 -13.95 15.36 -14.03
C GLY A 371 -13.85 13.92 -14.55
N PHE A 372 -13.73 13.00 -13.61
CA PHE A 372 -13.85 11.57 -13.84
C PHE A 372 -15.19 11.07 -13.32
N MET A 373 -15.65 9.93 -13.83
CA MET A 373 -16.87 9.28 -13.37
C MET A 373 -16.62 8.41 -12.14
N GLU A 374 -15.46 7.74 -12.10
CA GLU A 374 -15.16 6.69 -11.14
C GLU A 374 -14.02 7.05 -10.18
N GLU A 375 -13.61 8.32 -10.18
CA GLU A 375 -12.60 8.84 -9.27
C GLU A 375 -12.75 10.35 -9.01
N VAL A 376 -12.05 10.82 -7.99
CA VAL A 376 -11.96 12.22 -7.60
C VAL A 376 -10.49 12.57 -7.38
N ILE A 377 -10.00 13.54 -8.15
CA ILE A 377 -8.65 14.12 -7.99
C ILE A 377 -8.74 15.47 -7.26
N PHE A 378 -7.90 15.66 -6.26
CA PHE A 378 -7.76 16.93 -5.55
C PHE A 378 -6.71 17.79 -6.23
N TRP A 379 -7.11 18.48 -7.30
CA TRP A 379 -6.22 19.30 -8.12
C TRP A 379 -5.45 20.38 -7.36
N ASP A 380 -6.00 20.91 -6.27
CA ASP A 380 -5.30 21.87 -5.42
C ASP A 380 -4.07 21.24 -4.75
N THR A 381 -4.19 19.98 -4.30
CA THR A 381 -3.08 19.19 -3.77
C THR A 381 -2.05 18.95 -4.89
N VAL A 382 -2.48 18.45 -6.05
CA VAL A 382 -1.60 18.22 -7.22
C VAL A 382 -0.81 19.48 -7.59
N ASN A 383 -1.51 20.60 -7.73
CA ASN A 383 -0.92 21.88 -8.11
C ASN A 383 0.07 22.39 -7.05
N GLU A 384 -0.21 22.17 -5.77
CA GLU A 384 0.70 22.53 -4.70
C GLU A 384 2.01 21.75 -4.81
N LEU A 385 1.93 20.43 -4.95
CA LEU A 385 3.11 19.56 -5.04
C LEU A 385 3.96 19.86 -6.27
N ASN A 386 3.32 20.19 -7.39
CA ASN A 386 4.01 20.53 -8.63
C ASN A 386 4.75 21.89 -8.58
N LYS A 387 4.52 22.74 -7.57
CA LYS A 387 5.34 23.95 -7.34
C LYS A 387 6.80 23.61 -7.03
N TYR A 388 7.03 22.41 -6.51
CA TYR A 388 8.36 21.87 -6.21
C TYR A 388 8.91 21.01 -7.35
N GLY A 389 8.25 21.01 -8.51
CA GLY A 389 8.64 20.26 -9.70
C GLY A 389 9.69 20.98 -10.55
N GLY A 390 10.51 20.21 -11.24
CA GLY A 390 11.52 20.66 -12.20
C GLY A 390 11.04 20.66 -13.66
N ALA A 391 11.96 20.43 -14.59
CA ALA A 391 11.68 20.48 -16.02
C ALA A 391 10.83 19.31 -16.56
N ASN A 392 10.75 18.18 -15.84
CA ASN A 392 10.00 17.01 -16.29
C ASN A 392 8.71 16.83 -15.47
N PRO A 393 7.53 17.22 -16.00
CA PRO A 393 6.24 17.08 -15.32
C PRO A 393 5.89 15.65 -14.90
N MET A 394 6.46 14.66 -15.58
CA MET A 394 6.20 13.26 -15.29
C MET A 394 6.96 12.69 -14.11
N GLN A 395 7.89 13.48 -13.59
CA GLN A 395 8.67 13.18 -12.41
C GLN A 395 8.42 14.24 -11.33
N HIS A 396 7.39 15.08 -11.47
CA HIS A 396 7.00 15.99 -10.39
C HIS A 396 6.38 15.20 -9.24
N MET A 397 6.53 15.68 -8.01
CA MET A 397 5.93 15.00 -6.86
C MET A 397 4.39 14.96 -6.92
N GLY A 398 3.74 15.91 -7.61
CA GLY A 398 2.29 15.85 -7.85
C GLY A 398 1.91 15.06 -9.11
N HIS A 399 2.80 14.27 -9.71
CA HIS A 399 2.42 13.49 -10.88
C HIS A 399 1.31 12.48 -10.53
N LEU A 400 0.53 12.15 -11.55
CA LEU A 400 -0.56 11.18 -11.49
C LEU A 400 -0.29 10.10 -12.54
N GLY A 401 -1.17 9.10 -12.55
CA GLY A 401 -1.16 8.01 -13.51
C GLY A 401 -1.49 8.39 -14.94
N CYS A 402 -1.81 7.37 -15.73
CA CYS A 402 -2.19 7.51 -17.14
C CYS A 402 -3.37 8.47 -17.32
N ASN A 403 -3.20 9.50 -18.15
CA ASN A 403 -4.19 10.57 -18.35
C ASN A 403 -4.73 11.15 -17.02
N TYR A 404 -3.83 11.33 -16.05
CA TYR A 404 -4.14 11.88 -14.73
C TYR A 404 -5.06 11.02 -13.84
N ARG A 405 -5.25 9.73 -14.16
CA ARG A 405 -5.88 8.80 -13.23
C ARG A 405 -5.14 8.76 -11.91
N LEU A 406 -5.85 8.45 -10.83
CA LEU A 406 -5.24 8.37 -9.53
C LEU A 406 -4.13 7.32 -9.53
N ASN A 407 -2.93 7.81 -9.25
CA ASN A 407 -1.75 7.04 -8.90
C ASN A 407 -0.85 7.96 -8.07
N GLY A 408 -0.14 7.42 -7.09
CA GLY A 408 0.71 8.24 -6.23
C GLY A 408 2.07 8.58 -6.84
N PRO A 409 2.81 9.53 -6.25
CA PRO A 409 4.18 9.89 -6.64
C PRO A 409 5.20 8.75 -6.57
N ALA A 410 4.90 7.69 -5.82
CA ALA A 410 5.74 6.51 -5.75
C ALA A 410 5.50 5.51 -6.89
N ASP A 411 4.44 5.73 -7.68
CA ASP A 411 3.87 4.73 -8.56
C ASP A 411 4.17 4.98 -10.05
N ASN A 412 3.92 3.98 -10.89
CA ASN A 412 4.17 4.05 -12.31
C ASN A 412 3.21 5.03 -13.03
N ALA A 413 3.76 6.05 -13.68
CA ALA A 413 2.98 7.06 -14.40
C ALA A 413 2.22 6.53 -15.63
N ASN A 414 2.49 5.29 -16.07
CA ASN A 414 1.76 4.58 -17.12
C ASN A 414 0.48 3.88 -16.61
N SER A 415 0.22 3.85 -15.30
CA SER A 415 -0.84 3.05 -14.67
C SER A 415 -1.83 3.92 -13.89
N SER A 416 -2.84 3.32 -13.29
CA SER A 416 -3.60 3.83 -12.15
C SER A 416 -3.47 2.84 -10.97
N CYS A 417 -3.91 3.21 -9.76
CA CYS A 417 -3.92 2.26 -8.64
C CYS A 417 -4.74 1.01 -9.01
N MET A 418 -5.90 1.18 -9.66
CA MET A 418 -6.77 0.04 -9.98
C MET A 418 -6.33 -0.76 -11.20
N SER A 419 -5.73 -0.17 -12.22
CA SER A 419 -5.16 -0.92 -13.36
C SER A 419 -3.98 -1.77 -12.90
N CYS A 420 -3.20 -1.26 -11.95
CA CYS A 420 -2.11 -1.99 -11.31
C CYS A 420 -2.65 -3.12 -10.44
N HIS A 421 -3.51 -2.81 -9.48
CA HIS A 421 -3.97 -3.80 -8.50
C HIS A 421 -4.93 -4.85 -9.06
N GLY A 422 -5.72 -4.52 -10.09
CA GLY A 422 -6.68 -5.43 -10.70
C GLY A 422 -6.05 -6.68 -11.34
N THR A 423 -4.74 -6.69 -11.56
CA THR A 423 -4.00 -7.84 -12.11
C THR A 423 -3.72 -8.94 -11.07
N ALA A 424 -3.95 -8.68 -9.79
CA ALA A 424 -3.60 -9.57 -8.68
C ALA A 424 -4.18 -10.98 -8.87
N SER A 425 -3.29 -11.96 -9.04
CA SER A 425 -3.64 -13.34 -9.35
C SER A 425 -2.68 -14.32 -8.68
N VAL A 426 -3.16 -15.54 -8.45
CA VAL A 426 -2.33 -16.64 -7.98
C VAL A 426 -1.28 -16.97 -9.05
N PRO A 427 0.02 -17.05 -8.70
CA PRO A 427 1.05 -17.49 -9.62
C PRO A 427 0.76 -18.90 -10.13
N ASP A 428 1.00 -19.12 -11.43
CA ASP A 428 0.83 -20.43 -12.04
C ASP A 428 2.00 -21.38 -11.75
N SER A 429 2.03 -22.54 -12.39
CA SER A 429 3.07 -23.56 -12.15
C SER A 429 4.48 -23.11 -12.57
N ASN A 430 4.58 -22.04 -13.36
CA ASN A 430 5.84 -21.42 -13.79
C ASN A 430 6.18 -20.16 -13.00
N PHE A 431 5.41 -19.86 -11.95
CA PHE A 431 5.45 -18.63 -11.17
C PHE A 431 4.99 -17.38 -11.92
N ASP A 432 4.36 -17.55 -13.08
CA ASP A 432 3.84 -16.44 -13.85
C ASP A 432 2.57 -15.90 -13.18
N THR A 433 2.45 -14.57 -13.19
CA THR A 433 1.22 -13.84 -12.87
C THR A 433 0.96 -12.85 -14.01
N PRO A 434 -0.27 -12.36 -14.22
CA PRO A 434 -0.50 -11.26 -15.15
C PRO A 434 0.48 -10.12 -14.83
N PRO A 435 1.36 -9.74 -15.78
CA PRO A 435 2.32 -8.69 -15.51
C PRO A 435 1.57 -7.39 -15.25
N LEU A 436 2.22 -6.48 -14.53
CA LEU A 436 1.92 -5.06 -14.63
C LEU A 436 2.33 -4.65 -16.06
N LEU A 437 1.40 -4.82 -17.00
CA LEU A 437 1.59 -5.37 -18.34
C LEU A 437 2.93 -5.11 -19.02
N SER A 438 3.37 -3.87 -19.27
CA SER A 438 4.67 -3.63 -19.92
C SER A 438 5.79 -3.18 -18.99
N GLN A 439 5.49 -2.92 -17.72
CA GLN A 439 6.50 -2.53 -16.73
C GLN A 439 7.55 -3.63 -16.53
N PHE A 440 7.17 -4.89 -16.74
CA PHE A 440 8.03 -6.05 -16.51
C PHE A 440 8.03 -7.09 -17.64
N SER A 441 7.50 -6.76 -18.82
CA SER A 441 7.42 -7.72 -19.94
C SER A 441 7.79 -7.09 -21.29
N GLY A 442 8.08 -7.95 -22.28
CA GLY A 442 8.39 -7.54 -23.65
C GLY A 442 7.16 -7.30 -24.54
N ILE A 443 5.97 -7.10 -23.98
CA ILE A 443 4.73 -6.92 -24.73
C ILE A 443 4.51 -5.46 -25.14
N THR A 444 3.44 -5.18 -25.92
CA THR A 444 3.04 -3.81 -26.27
C THR A 444 2.76 -3.01 -24.99
N LYS A 445 3.22 -1.75 -24.95
CA LYS A 445 3.05 -0.89 -23.77
C LYS A 445 1.65 -0.29 -23.63
N GLU A 446 1.19 -0.16 -22.39
CA GLU A 446 0.01 0.62 -22.01
C GLU A 446 0.29 2.13 -22.00
N CYS A 447 -0.79 2.93 -22.04
CA CYS A 447 -0.75 4.40 -21.91
C CYS A 447 0.21 5.10 -22.88
N VAL A 448 0.32 4.59 -24.10
CA VAL A 448 1.21 5.14 -25.11
C VAL A 448 0.53 6.28 -25.85
N THR A 449 1.27 7.37 -26.06
CA THR A 449 0.94 8.39 -27.07
C THR A 449 1.55 7.95 -28.41
N PRO A 450 0.75 7.52 -29.40
CA PRO A 450 1.28 7.05 -30.67
C PRO A 450 1.87 8.20 -31.49
N ASP A 451 2.83 7.88 -32.35
CA ASP A 451 3.32 8.81 -33.36
C ASP A 451 2.21 9.08 -34.41
N PRO A 452 1.89 10.35 -34.70
CA PRO A 452 0.87 10.70 -35.69
C PRO A 452 1.15 10.18 -37.11
N GLU A 453 2.43 10.00 -37.48
CA GLU A 453 2.84 9.51 -38.80
C GLU A 453 2.97 7.99 -38.85
N ASN A 454 3.19 7.34 -37.70
CA ASN A 454 3.29 5.89 -37.59
C ASN A 454 2.65 5.36 -36.29
N PRO A 455 1.38 4.92 -36.32
CA PRO A 455 0.67 4.47 -35.12
C PRO A 455 1.21 3.15 -34.53
N LEU A 456 2.19 2.50 -35.17
CA LEU A 456 2.85 1.31 -34.66
C LEU A 456 3.97 1.63 -33.66
N VAL A 457 4.34 2.91 -33.52
CA VAL A 457 5.34 3.38 -32.57
C VAL A 457 4.79 4.54 -31.76
N GLY A 458 5.40 4.82 -30.62
CA GLY A 458 4.98 5.92 -29.77
C GLY A 458 5.91 6.13 -28.59
N VAL A 459 5.44 6.94 -27.64
CA VAL A 459 6.14 7.24 -26.41
C VAL A 459 5.20 7.02 -25.24
N ASP A 460 5.64 6.26 -24.24
CA ASP A 460 4.89 6.07 -23.00
C ASP A 460 5.01 7.29 -22.08
N ARG A 461 4.29 7.29 -20.95
CA ARG A 461 4.29 8.43 -20.02
C ARG A 461 5.64 8.66 -19.32
N SER A 462 6.54 7.68 -19.32
CA SER A 462 7.91 7.85 -18.82
C SER A 462 8.84 8.56 -19.82
N GLY A 463 8.39 8.75 -21.06
CA GLY A 463 9.23 9.22 -22.17
C GLY A 463 9.97 8.10 -22.91
N SER A 464 9.72 6.84 -22.55
CA SER A 464 10.37 5.71 -23.19
C SER A 464 9.68 5.37 -24.51
N LYS A 465 10.47 4.97 -25.50
CA LYS A 465 9.93 4.48 -26.78
C LYS A 465 9.06 3.24 -26.56
N ALA A 466 7.99 3.16 -27.35
CA ALA A 466 7.06 2.06 -27.36
C ALA A 466 6.82 1.60 -28.80
N THR A 467 6.62 0.30 -28.99
CA THR A 467 6.31 -0.32 -30.28
C THR A 467 5.16 -1.29 -30.12
N VAL A 468 4.33 -1.39 -31.15
CA VAL A 468 3.33 -2.45 -31.29
C VAL A 468 4.05 -3.76 -31.53
N ASN A 469 3.82 -4.73 -30.64
CA ASN A 469 4.43 -6.05 -30.67
C ASN A 469 3.35 -7.11 -30.95
N ASN A 470 3.70 -8.14 -31.72
CA ASN A 470 2.87 -9.31 -31.99
C ASN A 470 1.45 -9.00 -32.52
N GLY A 471 1.28 -7.90 -33.25
CA GLY A 471 -0.03 -7.49 -33.79
C GLY A 471 -1.03 -6.99 -32.73
N VAL A 472 -0.59 -6.80 -31.48
CA VAL A 472 -1.42 -6.27 -30.39
C VAL A 472 -1.22 -4.76 -30.31
N SER A 473 -2.24 -3.98 -30.68
CA SER A 473 -2.16 -2.52 -30.70
C SER A 473 -2.11 -1.89 -29.29
N PHE A 474 -1.72 -0.62 -29.19
CA PHE A 474 -1.80 0.13 -27.92
C PHE A 474 -3.23 0.16 -27.35
N ALA A 475 -4.24 0.30 -28.21
CA ALA A 475 -5.64 0.29 -27.79
C ALA A 475 -6.09 -1.09 -27.26
N ASN A 476 -5.54 -2.18 -27.81
CA ASN A 476 -5.80 -3.53 -27.29
C ASN A 476 -5.25 -3.72 -25.88
N ILE A 477 -4.05 -3.22 -25.59
CA ILE A 477 -3.50 -3.28 -24.23
C ILE A 477 -4.29 -2.39 -23.28
N ASP A 478 -4.58 -1.15 -23.69
CA ASP A 478 -5.34 -0.22 -22.88
C ASP A 478 -6.75 -0.74 -22.54
N SER A 479 -7.38 -1.51 -23.45
CA SER A 479 -8.73 -2.07 -23.23
C SER A 479 -8.79 -3.14 -22.14
N ILE A 480 -7.70 -3.85 -21.88
CA ILE A 480 -7.64 -4.83 -20.77
C ILE A 480 -7.00 -4.21 -19.51
N TYR A 481 -6.01 -3.35 -19.66
CA TYR A 481 -5.29 -2.78 -18.51
C TYR A 481 -6.14 -1.79 -17.73
N PHE A 482 -6.86 -0.91 -18.42
CA PHE A 482 -7.75 0.07 -17.82
C PHE A 482 -9.21 -0.40 -17.77
N ALA A 483 -9.45 -1.70 -17.92
CA ALA A 483 -10.75 -2.28 -17.63
C ALA A 483 -11.04 -2.25 -16.13
N ASN A 484 -12.32 -2.07 -15.76
CA ASN A 484 -12.77 -2.36 -14.41
C ASN A 484 -12.87 -3.87 -14.23
N VAL A 485 -11.97 -4.43 -13.43
CA VAL A 485 -11.98 -5.85 -13.06
C VAL A 485 -13.00 -6.02 -11.95
N PRO A 486 -14.04 -6.85 -12.13
CA PRO A 486 -14.98 -7.09 -11.04
C PRO A 486 -14.30 -7.72 -9.83
N ALA A 487 -14.81 -7.43 -8.64
CA ALA A 487 -14.41 -8.12 -7.40
C ALA A 487 -14.40 -9.64 -7.59
N ALA A 488 -13.35 -10.29 -7.09
CA ALA A 488 -13.19 -11.75 -7.18
C ALA A 488 -13.32 -12.33 -8.60
N ALA A 489 -13.02 -11.54 -9.64
CA ALA A 489 -13.00 -11.99 -11.03
C ALA A 489 -11.56 -12.07 -11.57
N PRO A 490 -11.28 -13.00 -12.49
CA PRO A 490 -9.99 -13.09 -13.17
C PRO A 490 -9.65 -11.82 -13.94
N PHE A 491 -8.38 -11.41 -13.89
CA PHE A 491 -7.87 -10.42 -14.84
C PHE A 491 -7.87 -10.99 -16.26
N ASN A 492 -8.45 -10.27 -17.22
CA ASN A 492 -8.50 -10.71 -18.60
C ASN A 492 -7.20 -10.37 -19.34
N MET A 493 -6.49 -11.39 -19.79
CA MET A 493 -5.26 -11.26 -20.59
C MET A 493 -5.47 -11.47 -22.08
N THR A 494 -6.72 -11.65 -22.51
CA THR A 494 -7.07 -11.85 -23.92
C THR A 494 -7.62 -10.56 -24.52
N VAL A 495 -7.03 -10.15 -25.64
CA VAL A 495 -7.48 -9.01 -26.44
C VAL A 495 -8.05 -9.51 -27.77
N GLU A 496 -9.09 -8.85 -28.25
CA GLU A 496 -9.61 -9.10 -29.60
C GLU A 496 -8.80 -8.31 -30.63
N THR A 497 -8.23 -9.01 -31.60
CA THR A 497 -7.49 -8.42 -32.73
C THR A 497 -8.21 -8.71 -34.06
N ASP A 498 -7.77 -8.06 -35.14
CA ASP A 498 -8.28 -8.35 -36.48
C ASP A 498 -8.07 -9.81 -36.91
N ASN A 499 -7.12 -10.51 -36.28
CA ASN A 499 -6.81 -11.93 -36.54
C ASN A 499 -7.44 -12.88 -35.49
N GLY A 500 -8.33 -12.37 -34.64
CA GLY A 500 -8.99 -13.10 -33.57
C GLY A 500 -8.39 -12.84 -32.18
N PRO A 501 -8.84 -13.59 -31.16
CA PRO A 501 -8.41 -13.40 -29.79
C PRO A 501 -6.94 -13.78 -29.60
N VAL A 502 -6.19 -12.91 -28.91
CA VAL A 502 -4.78 -13.11 -28.58
C VAL A 502 -4.61 -13.01 -27.07
N ASN A 503 -4.08 -14.06 -26.45
CA ASN A 503 -3.57 -13.95 -25.07
C ASN A 503 -2.23 -13.22 -25.10
N VAL A 504 -2.15 -12.06 -24.44
CA VAL A 504 -0.97 -11.19 -24.50
C VAL A 504 0.24 -11.79 -23.76
N MET A 505 0.04 -12.78 -22.89
CA MET A 505 1.13 -13.56 -22.28
C MET A 505 1.56 -14.77 -23.11
N GLY A 506 0.94 -15.00 -24.25
CA GLY A 506 1.22 -16.14 -25.12
C GLY A 506 0.36 -17.36 -24.83
N ASN A 507 0.65 -18.44 -25.54
CA ASN A 507 -0.15 -19.66 -25.52
C ASN A 507 0.15 -20.51 -24.28
N GLY A 508 -0.87 -21.16 -23.74
CA GLY A 508 -0.73 -22.09 -22.63
C GLY A 508 -0.79 -21.46 -21.23
N VAL A 509 -0.78 -20.13 -21.15
CA VAL A 509 -0.81 -19.38 -19.89
C VAL A 509 -2.26 -18.93 -19.55
N PRO A 510 -2.71 -19.00 -18.29
CA PRO A 510 -2.00 -19.57 -17.14
C PRO A 510 -1.91 -21.10 -17.20
N ASP A 511 -0.80 -21.63 -16.69
CA ASP A 511 -0.57 -23.06 -16.54
C ASP A 511 -0.82 -23.53 -15.10
N TYR A 512 -2.08 -23.81 -14.79
CA TYR A 512 -2.46 -24.43 -13.51
C TYR A 512 -2.60 -25.94 -13.64
N ALA A 513 -2.15 -26.68 -12.61
CA ALA A 513 -2.36 -28.12 -12.51
C ALA A 513 -3.84 -28.57 -12.62
N SER A 514 -4.78 -27.67 -12.33
CA SER A 514 -6.23 -27.90 -12.49
C SER A 514 -6.70 -27.90 -13.95
N GLY A 515 -5.85 -27.46 -14.89
CA GLY A 515 -6.21 -27.21 -16.29
C GLY A 515 -7.01 -25.92 -16.52
N ARG A 516 -7.24 -25.11 -15.48
CA ARG A 516 -7.95 -23.83 -15.57
C ARG A 516 -7.22 -22.88 -16.53
N LYS A 517 -7.96 -22.26 -17.44
CA LYS A 517 -7.43 -21.35 -18.49
C LYS A 517 -7.65 -19.86 -18.22
N SER A 518 -8.26 -19.53 -17.09
CA SER A 518 -8.36 -18.16 -16.59
C SER A 518 -7.52 -18.02 -15.33
N TRP A 519 -6.94 -16.84 -15.12
CA TRP A 519 -6.23 -16.52 -13.88
C TRP A 519 -7.12 -16.72 -12.66
N ILE A 520 -6.53 -17.12 -11.53
CA ILE A 520 -7.24 -17.19 -10.26
C ILE A 520 -7.06 -15.85 -9.55
N SER A 521 -8.14 -15.10 -9.40
CA SER A 521 -8.11 -13.76 -8.80
C SER A 521 -7.70 -13.78 -7.34
N LEU A 522 -6.90 -12.78 -6.94
CA LEU A 522 -6.59 -12.45 -5.55
C LEU A 522 -7.26 -11.15 -5.10
N ASP A 523 -8.30 -10.71 -5.81
CA ASP A 523 -9.18 -9.59 -5.46
C ASP A 523 -8.40 -8.33 -5.07
N TYR A 524 -7.65 -7.79 -6.05
CA TYR A 524 -6.86 -6.57 -5.95
C TYR A 524 -5.64 -6.62 -4.98
N SER A 525 -5.36 -7.75 -4.33
CA SER A 525 -4.22 -7.90 -3.42
C SER A 525 -2.92 -8.30 -4.12
N LEU A 526 -2.23 -7.33 -4.74
CA LEU A 526 -0.90 -7.56 -5.35
C LEU A 526 0.13 -8.08 -4.35
N GLN A 527 0.08 -7.63 -3.10
CA GLN A 527 0.97 -8.12 -2.06
C GLN A 527 0.79 -9.63 -1.81
N LEU A 528 -0.43 -10.15 -1.93
CA LEU A 528 -0.68 -11.58 -1.82
C LEU A 528 -0.14 -12.34 -3.04
N SER A 529 -0.23 -11.78 -4.25
CA SER A 529 0.42 -12.35 -5.44
C SER A 529 1.93 -12.51 -5.22
N ILE A 530 2.60 -11.41 -4.84
CA ILE A 530 4.06 -11.39 -4.60
C ILE A 530 4.45 -12.39 -3.50
N SER A 531 3.69 -12.40 -2.40
CA SER A 531 3.93 -13.28 -1.26
C SER A 531 3.78 -14.76 -1.61
N LEU A 532 2.76 -15.12 -2.41
CA LEU A 532 2.58 -16.48 -2.90
C LEU A 532 3.68 -16.88 -3.88
N THR A 533 4.14 -15.98 -4.75
CA THR A 533 5.27 -16.24 -5.65
C THR A 533 6.52 -16.57 -4.85
N GLN A 534 6.89 -15.74 -3.86
CA GLN A 534 8.05 -15.98 -3.01
C GLN A 534 7.92 -17.29 -2.21
N TRP A 535 6.72 -17.59 -1.70
CA TRP A 535 6.46 -18.86 -1.01
C TRP A 535 6.64 -20.06 -1.92
N MET A 536 6.05 -20.06 -3.11
CA MET A 536 6.11 -21.20 -4.03
C MET A 536 7.53 -21.45 -4.53
N GLN A 537 8.29 -20.39 -4.81
CA GLN A 537 9.73 -20.47 -5.10
C GLN A 537 10.51 -21.12 -3.97
N TRP A 538 10.26 -20.67 -2.74
CA TRP A 538 10.90 -21.25 -1.56
C TRP A 538 10.56 -22.73 -1.40
N GLN A 539 9.29 -23.11 -1.59
CA GLN A 539 8.86 -24.51 -1.45
C GLN A 539 9.44 -25.42 -2.53
N GLU A 540 9.55 -24.96 -3.77
CA GLU A 540 10.15 -25.77 -4.85
C GLU A 540 11.63 -26.06 -4.60
N ASN A 541 12.31 -25.18 -3.88
CA ASN A 541 13.75 -25.24 -3.66
C ASN A 541 14.13 -25.49 -2.19
N SER A 542 13.20 -25.79 -1.29
CA SER A 542 13.50 -25.84 0.15
C SER A 542 14.47 -26.99 0.50
N ASP A 543 14.45 -28.05 -0.29
CA ASP A 543 15.23 -29.28 -0.11
C ASP A 543 16.60 -29.22 -0.79
N ASP A 544 16.84 -28.27 -1.70
CA ASP A 544 18.12 -28.11 -2.36
C ASP A 544 19.22 -27.61 -1.41
N PRO A 545 20.49 -27.98 -1.64
CA PRO A 545 21.60 -27.48 -0.86
C PRO A 545 21.64 -25.96 -0.87
N ALA A 546 21.63 -25.34 0.31
CA ALA A 546 21.52 -23.89 0.42
C ALA A 546 22.60 -23.10 -0.34
N LEU A 547 23.80 -23.67 -0.53
CA LEU A 547 24.88 -23.06 -1.31
C LEU A 547 24.63 -23.07 -2.82
N GLU A 548 23.80 -23.98 -3.31
CA GLU A 548 23.42 -24.07 -4.73
C GLU A 548 22.33 -23.04 -5.05
N ARG A 549 21.31 -22.96 -4.18
CA ARG A 549 20.15 -22.05 -4.29
C ARG A 549 20.49 -20.59 -4.52
N ILE A 550 21.61 -20.13 -3.98
CA ILE A 550 22.12 -18.78 -4.13
C ILE A 550 22.25 -18.34 -5.61
N ASN A 551 22.45 -19.31 -6.50
CA ASN A 551 22.65 -19.08 -7.93
C ASN A 551 21.34 -19.22 -8.72
N PHE A 552 20.29 -19.81 -8.13
CA PHE A 552 19.05 -20.12 -8.83
C PHE A 552 18.35 -18.84 -9.26
N LYS A 553 17.98 -18.80 -10.52
CA LYS A 553 17.36 -17.61 -11.10
C LYS A 553 15.92 -17.46 -10.63
N GLU A 554 15.17 -18.55 -10.46
CA GLU A 554 13.79 -18.45 -9.97
C GLU A 554 13.72 -17.77 -8.60
N LEU A 555 14.64 -18.10 -7.69
CA LEU A 555 14.70 -17.51 -6.35
C LEU A 555 15.05 -16.02 -6.36
N ARG A 556 15.78 -15.57 -7.38
CA ARG A 556 16.24 -14.17 -7.52
C ARG A 556 15.27 -13.27 -8.27
N ARG A 557 14.49 -13.85 -9.19
CA ARG A 557 13.82 -13.07 -10.25
C ARG A 557 12.37 -13.40 -10.51
N GLY A 558 11.78 -14.45 -9.91
CA GLY A 558 10.41 -14.80 -10.35
C GLY A 558 10.35 -15.82 -11.46
N VAL A 559 11.48 -16.17 -12.08
CA VAL A 559 11.48 -16.77 -13.42
C VAL A 559 12.11 -18.15 -13.40
N LYS A 560 11.33 -19.18 -13.75
CA LYS A 560 11.89 -20.52 -14.01
C LYS A 560 12.74 -20.49 -15.28
N GLU A 561 13.93 -21.07 -15.21
CA GLU A 561 14.71 -21.37 -16.42
C GLU A 561 14.10 -22.59 -17.12
N ASN A 562 13.81 -22.46 -18.41
CA ASN A 562 13.29 -23.54 -19.26
C ASN A 562 14.38 -24.54 -19.66
#